data_AF-A0A068TBH5-F1
#
_entry.id   AF-A0A068TBH5-F1
#
_cell.length_a   1.000
_cell.length_b   1.000
_cell.length_c   1.000
_cell.angle_alpha   90.00
_cell.angle_beta   90.00
_cell.angle_gamma   90.00
#
_symmetry.space_group_name_H-M   'P 1'
#
loop_
_entity.id
_entity.type
_entity.pdbx_description
1 polymer ?
#
loop_
_entity_poly.entity_id
_entity_poly.type
_entity_poly.pdbx_seq_one_letter_code
_entity_poly.pdbx_strand_id
1 'polypeptide(L)' 'MAEFDPLRQALINLLRTLQASPEKPVDLYEIGVPLVDQGYTQDEILALLLSLEHERFIGRIENNRLRLVEPLLI' A
#
# COMPACT_ATOMS: atom_id res chain seq x y z
N MET A 1 5.98 -7.11 -20.55
CA MET A 1 5.41 -5.74 -20.45
C MET A 1 4.92 -5.61 -19.03
N ALA A 2 5.44 -4.67 -18.24
CA ALA A 2 4.84 -4.38 -16.94
C ALA A 2 3.46 -3.78 -17.24
N GLU A 3 2.44 -4.63 -17.11
CA GLU A 3 1.05 -4.24 -17.31
C GLU A 3 0.74 -3.15 -16.28
N PHE A 4 0.11 -2.06 -16.72
CA PHE A 4 -0.29 -0.98 -15.83
C PHE A 4 -1.24 -1.56 -14.78
N ASP A 5 -0.83 -1.56 -13.51
CA ASP A 5 -1.65 -2.00 -12.38
C ASP A 5 -2.29 -0.76 -11.72
N PRO A 6 -3.59 -0.49 -11.98
CA PRO A 6 -4.25 0.70 -11.46
C PRO A 6 -4.36 0.70 -9.93
N LEU A 7 -4.53 -0.48 -9.33
CA LEU A 7 -4.65 -0.63 -7.87
C LEU A 7 -3.32 -0.32 -7.20
N ARG A 8 -2.21 -0.81 -7.77
CA ARG A 8 -0.87 -0.45 -7.30
C ARG A 8 -0.63 1.06 -7.37
N GLN A 9 -1.03 1.70 -8.47
CA GLN A 9 -0.88 3.15 -8.62
C GLN A 9 -1.75 3.92 -7.62
N ALA A 10 -2.99 3.48 -7.39
CA ALA A 10 -3.89 4.06 -6.39
C ALA A 10 -3.32 3.95 -4.98
N LEU A 11 -2.78 2.79 -4.61
CA LEU A 11 -2.11 2.59 -3.33
C LEU A 11 -0.89 3.51 -3.17
N ILE A 12 -0.01 3.60 -4.17
CA ILE A 12 1.18 4.47 -4.10
C ILE A 12 0.76 5.93 -3.93
N ASN A 13 -0.25 6.39 -4.66
CA ASN A 13 -0.77 7.75 -4.52
C ASN A 13 -1.32 8.00 -3.11
N LEU A 14 -2.08 7.06 -2.56
CA LEU A 14 -2.61 7.15 -1.20
C LEU A 14 -1.48 7.20 -0.16
N LEU A 15 -0.47 6.34 -0.28
CA LEU A 15 0.69 6.32 0.61
C LEU A 15 1.47 7.64 0.56
N ARG A 16 1.57 8.29 -0.61
CA ARG A 16 2.13 9.66 -0.71
C ARG A 16 1.29 10.68 0.04
N THR A 17 -0.03 10.66 -0.12
CA THR A 17 -0.95 11.57 0.59
C THR A 17 -0.84 11.40 2.11
N LEU A 18 -0.70 10.17 2.58
CA LEU A 18 -0.51 9.84 4.00
C LEU A 18 0.93 10.10 4.49
N GLN A 19 1.83 10.45 3.58
CA GLN A 19 3.26 10.68 3.82
C GLN A 19 3.92 9.44 4.45
N ALA A 20 3.52 8.25 4.01
CA ALA A 20 4.08 6.99 4.47
C ALA A 20 5.60 6.98 4.27
N SER A 21 6.33 6.49 5.26
CA SER A 21 7.78 6.36 5.18
C SER A 21 8.24 5.18 6.03
N PRO A 22 9.52 4.78 5.95
CA PRO A 22 10.07 3.80 6.86
C PRO A 22 9.93 4.20 8.34
N GLU A 23 9.85 5.49 8.66
CA GLU A 23 9.69 5.98 10.05
C GLU A 23 8.23 6.25 10.42
N LYS A 24 7.35 6.43 9.43
CA LYS A 24 5.94 6.73 9.60
C LYS A 24 5.07 5.60 9.04
N PRO A 25 4.85 4.52 9.81
CA PRO A 25 3.92 3.46 9.43
C PRO A 25 2.48 3.97 9.40
N VAL A 26 1.70 3.42 8.49
CA VAL A 26 0.31 3.81 8.21
C VAL A 26 -0.63 2.69 8.60
N ASP A 27 -1.79 3.02 9.17
CA ASP A 27 -2.81 2.03 9.52
C ASP A 27 -3.49 1.48 8.26
N LEU A 28 -3.73 0.17 8.21
CA LEU A 28 -4.41 -0.45 7.08
C LEU A 28 -5.85 0.03 6.92
N TYR A 29 -6.50 0.58 7.94
CA TYR A 29 -7.80 1.24 7.77
C TYR A 29 -7.70 2.54 6.95
N GLU A 30 -6.61 3.29 7.11
CA GLU A 30 -6.33 4.50 6.31
C GLU A 30 -5.98 4.17 4.85
N ILE A 31 -5.73 2.89 4.56
CA ILE A 31 -5.44 2.38 3.21
C ILE A 31 -6.68 1.68 2.61
N GLY A 32 -7.24 0.73 3.34
CA GLY A 32 -8.32 -0.15 2.88
C GLY A 32 -9.61 0.62 2.62
N VAL A 33 -10.01 1.52 3.52
CA VAL A 33 -11.28 2.27 3.35
C VAL A 33 -11.24 3.13 2.08
N PRO A 34 -10.23 3.97 1.82
CA PRO A 34 -10.19 4.76 0.59
C PRO A 34 -10.07 3.95 -0.70
N LEU A 35 -9.45 2.75 -0.67
CA LEU A 35 -9.35 1.89 -1.85
C LEU A 35 -10.66 1.14 -2.11
N VAL A 36 -11.36 0.70 -1.06
CA VAL A 36 -12.71 0.13 -1.18
C VAL A 36 -13.69 1.17 -1.72
N ASP A 37 -13.62 2.42 -1.26
CA ASP A 37 -14.45 3.53 -1.78
C ASP A 37 -14.16 3.85 -3.26
N GLN A 38 -12.97 3.48 -3.76
CA GLN A 38 -12.60 3.57 -5.18
C GLN A 38 -13.08 2.36 -6.01
N GLY A 39 -13.72 1.37 -5.38
CA GLY A 39 -14.30 0.20 -6.04
C GLY A 39 -13.42 -1.05 -6.03
N TYR A 40 -12.28 -1.04 -5.35
CA TYR A 40 -11.43 -2.22 -5.20
C TYR A 40 -11.96 -3.14 -4.10
N THR A 41 -11.86 -4.45 -4.32
CA THR A 41 -12.24 -5.43 -3.31
C THR A 41 -11.16 -5.60 -2.26
N GLN A 42 -11.57 -6.04 -1.06
CA GLN A 42 -10.62 -6.34 0.02
C GLN A 42 -9.60 -7.42 -0.41
N ASP A 43 -10.03 -8.41 -1.19
CA ASP A 43 -9.15 -9.49 -1.67
C ASP A 43 -8.10 -8.99 -2.65
N GLU A 44 -8.46 -8.09 -3.59
CA GLU A 44 -7.49 -7.46 -4.50
C GLU A 44 -6.46 -6.62 -3.73
N ILE A 45 -6.93 -5.83 -2.76
CA ILE A 45 -6.06 -5.02 -1.91
C ILE A 45 -5.10 -5.93 -1.13
N LEU A 46 -5.62 -6.99 -0.50
CA LEU A 46 -4.80 -7.92 0.27
C LEU A 46 -3.77 -8.64 -0.61
N ALA A 47 -4.18 -9.10 -1.81
CA ALA A 47 -3.28 -9.75 -2.75
C ALA A 47 -2.13 -8.81 -3.18
N LEU A 48 -2.44 -7.54 -3.46
CA LEU A 48 -1.41 -6.54 -3.76
C LEU A 48 -0.48 -6.32 -2.57
N LEU A 49 -1.01 -6.13 -1.36
CA LEU A 49 -0.19 -5.91 -0.16
C LEU A 49 0.78 -7.07 0.08
N LEU A 50 0.32 -8.31 -0.08
CA LEU A 50 1.16 -9.50 0.04
C LEU A 50 2.24 -9.56 -1.05
N SER A 51 1.92 -9.18 -2.29
CA SER A 51 2.91 -9.05 -3.37
C SER A 51 3.98 -8.02 -3.00
N LEU A 52 3.58 -6.85 -2.50
CA LEU A 52 4.50 -5.78 -2.12
C LEU A 52 5.38 -6.14 -0.92
N GLU A 53 4.87 -6.92 0.03
CA GLU A 53 5.67 -7.45 1.14
C GLU A 53 6.72 -8.44 0.62
N HIS A 54 6.33 -9.33 -0.30
CA HIS A 54 7.25 -10.28 -0.93
C HIS A 54 8.34 -9.59 -1.75
N GLU A 55 7.97 -8.54 -2.48
CA GLU A 55 8.87 -7.69 -3.27
C GLU A 55 9.77 -6.79 -2.39
N ARG A 56 9.57 -6.77 -1.07
CA ARG A 56 10.25 -5.87 -0.12
C ARG A 56 10.05 -4.38 -0.43
N PHE A 57 8.92 -4.04 -1.03
CA PHE A 57 8.50 -2.65 -1.14
C PHE A 57 7.93 -2.15 0.19
N ILE A 58 7.17 -3.03 0.87
CA ILE A 58 6.70 -2.80 2.24
C ILE A 58 7.35 -3.81 3.20
N GLY A 59 7.51 -3.39 4.45
CA GLY A 59 7.89 -4.28 5.53
C GLY A 59 6.73 -5.18 5.93
N ARG A 60 7.02 -6.16 6.79
CA ARG A 60 5.98 -7.05 7.33
C ARG A 60 4.87 -6.25 7.96
N ILE A 61 3.64 -6.59 7.59
CA ILE A 61 2.45 -5.99 8.20
C ILE A 61 2.33 -6.51 9.63
N GLU A 62 2.40 -5.59 10.59
CA GLU A 62 2.28 -5.90 12.03
C GLU A 62 1.33 -4.92 12.69
N ASN A 63 0.49 -5.41 13.61
CA ASN A 63 -0.49 -4.58 14.34
C ASN A 63 -1.38 -3.72 13.42
N ASN A 64 -1.81 -4.28 12.29
CA ASN A 64 -2.62 -3.60 11.28
C ASN A 64 -1.94 -2.37 10.66
N ARG A 65 -0.60 -2.35 10.61
CA ARG A 65 0.16 -1.23 10.05
C ARG A 65 1.10 -1.68 8.95
N LEU A 66 1.18 -0.84 7.93
CA LEU A 66 2.09 -0.95 6.82
C LEU A 66 3.23 0.04 7.01
N ARG A 67 4.47 -0.43 6.83
CA ARG A 67 5.67 0.40 6.81
C ARG A 67 6.34 0.24 5.45
N LEU A 68 6.84 1.32 4.87
CA LEU A 68 7.67 1.22 3.67
C LEU A 68 9.08 0.73 4.01
N VAL A 69 9.70 -0.05 3.14
CA VAL A 69 11.11 -0.42 3.31
C VAL A 69 12.01 0.77 2.99
N GLU A 70 11.66 1.53 1.96
CA GLU A 70 12.35 2.75 1.54
C GLU A 70 11.35 3.91 1.37
N PRO A 71 11.77 5.17 1.53
CA PRO A 71 10.91 6.31 1.25
C PRO A 71 10.42 6.30 -0.21
N LEU A 72 9.17 6.68 -0.45
CA LEU A 72 8.71 6.91 -1.81
C LEU A 72 9.52 8.06 -2.41
N LEU A 73 10.22 7.80 -3.52
CA LEU A 73 10.82 8.86 -4.31
C LEU A 73 9.71 9.80 -4.78
N ILE A 74 9.90 11.07 -4.42
CA ILE A 74 8.95 12.18 -4.62
C ILE A 74 8.95 12.58 -6.09
#